data_AF-A0A9P4QRN7-F1
#
_entry.id   AF-A0A9P4QRN7-F1
#
_cell.length_a   1.000
_cell.length_b   1.000
_cell.length_c   1.000
_cell.angle_alpha   90.00
_cell.angle_beta   90.00
_cell.angle_gamma   90.00
#
_symmetry.space_group_name_H-M   'P 1'
#
loop_
_entity.id
_entity.type
_entity.pdbx_description
1 polymer ?
#
loop_
_entity_poly.entity_id
_entity_poly.type
_entity_poly.pdbx_seq_one_letter_code
_entity_poly.pdbx_strand_id
1 'polypeptide(L)'
;MTVFVTFTMGAKEAYFFNSPTHWAWRNLPPDVEALFTKTPPIKDVLELSLGEHGTYFVSFRDSDGQIYCRHYNLPNPLTEYLYHSHPSIIRDLTTLSVALGPYESYYAYDKSSASWSNLPPNLEKAVLNRLETQDAWKTVWKDQGREAPSFVSLGADGAYFMRTVGGGGSWELKSKEEGMQGTNKFLEGARDFSGVAGLYLFPTHPDSYILLLTSGKAFSNLPEHTWPDYSKMADKLPATVQTSLPVPPSPVIRQPQPQQQLLQPSMAPQHNHHSPTSPLSPQNCCPQAPGYASPFPPPYNTLMQPQPQLRAYAASPVWPNPNPNTAPTQYQQQGAVYNGQTTGVVSAQSTGQSSGGGGVMTPQSTGSGGFGGGMR
;
A
#
# COMPACT_ATOMS: atom_id res chain seq x y z
N MET A 1 -15.35 -0.90 3.85
CA MET A 1 -14.30 0.15 3.72
C MET A 1 -13.01 -0.49 4.19
N THR A 2 -11.99 -0.56 3.33
CA THR A 2 -10.70 -1.15 3.69
C THR A 2 -9.88 -0.10 4.45
N VAL A 3 -9.63 -0.34 5.74
CA VAL A 3 -8.71 0.47 6.55
C VAL A 3 -7.44 -0.34 6.72
N PHE A 4 -6.30 0.18 6.27
CA PHE A 4 -5.03 -0.53 6.41
C PHE A 4 -4.47 -0.35 7.81
N VAL A 5 -3.69 -1.34 8.26
CA VAL A 5 -2.86 -1.19 9.46
C VAL A 5 -1.54 -0.60 9.02
N THR A 6 -1.16 0.54 9.58
CA THR A 6 0.07 1.26 9.22
C THR A 6 0.81 1.62 10.49
N PHE A 7 2.09 1.29 10.55
CA PHE A 7 2.99 1.75 11.59
C PHE A 7 4.17 2.44 10.93
N THR A 8 4.43 3.69 11.29
CA THR A 8 5.56 4.45 10.77
C THR A 8 6.19 5.26 11.88
N MET A 9 7.51 5.40 11.82
CA MET A 9 8.30 6.23 12.72
C MET A 9 9.30 7.02 11.88
N GLY A 10 9.53 8.26 12.29
CA GLY A 10 10.47 9.17 11.66
C GLY A 10 11.41 9.80 12.68
N ALA A 11 12.12 10.84 12.23
CA ALA A 11 13.02 11.60 13.10
C ALA A 11 12.26 12.32 14.24
N LYS A 12 12.98 12.71 15.29
CA LYS A 12 12.44 13.53 16.41
C LYS A 12 11.24 12.91 17.14
N GLU A 13 11.27 11.59 17.35
CA GLU A 13 10.18 10.83 17.97
C GLU A 13 8.84 10.93 17.20
N ALA A 14 8.91 11.25 15.91
CA ALA A 14 7.73 11.26 15.06
C ALA A 14 7.21 9.84 14.88
N TYR A 15 5.93 9.61 15.09
CA TYR A 15 5.30 8.34 14.75
C TYR A 15 3.83 8.51 14.38
N PHE A 16 3.33 7.54 13.64
CA PHE A 16 1.90 7.36 13.37
C PHE A 16 1.56 5.88 13.35
N PHE A 17 0.60 5.52 14.18
CA PHE A 17 0.03 4.17 14.26
C PHE A 17 -1.44 4.24 13.85
N ASN A 18 -1.81 3.44 12.87
CA ASN A 18 -3.15 3.33 12.32
C ASN A 18 -3.66 1.89 12.47
N SER A 19 -4.87 1.77 13.01
CA SER A 19 -5.68 0.57 13.00
C SER A 19 -7.12 0.95 12.63
N PRO A 20 -7.97 -0.01 12.24
CA PRO A 20 -9.38 0.28 11.93
C PRO A 20 -10.16 0.98 13.05
N THR A 21 -9.71 0.89 14.29
CA THR A 21 -10.44 1.42 15.46
C THR A 21 -9.75 2.58 16.16
N HIS A 22 -8.50 2.88 15.81
CA HIS A 22 -7.69 3.82 16.58
C HIS A 22 -6.55 4.38 15.75
N TRP A 23 -6.32 5.68 15.89
CA TRP A 23 -5.12 6.37 15.42
C TRP A 23 -4.38 6.94 16.61
N ALA A 24 -3.05 6.89 16.54
CA ALA A 24 -2.18 7.59 17.45
C ALA A 24 -1.04 8.20 16.66
N TRP A 25 -0.66 9.42 17.01
CA TRP A 25 0.45 10.11 16.37
C TRP A 25 1.12 11.08 17.33
N ARG A 26 2.38 11.37 17.04
CA ARG A 26 3.16 12.37 17.76
C ARG A 26 4.20 12.96 16.83
N ASN A 27 4.48 14.26 16.99
CA ASN A 27 5.56 14.99 16.32
C ASN A 27 5.62 14.79 14.79
N LEU A 28 4.47 14.67 14.13
CA LEU A 28 4.42 14.57 12.67
C LEU A 28 4.84 15.90 12.03
N PRO A 29 5.22 15.90 10.73
CA PRO A 29 5.39 17.15 9.99
C PRO A 29 4.15 18.04 10.15
N PRO A 30 4.28 19.37 10.41
CA PRO A 30 3.15 20.21 10.81
C PRO A 30 1.97 20.21 9.84
N ASP A 31 2.24 20.10 8.54
CA ASP A 31 1.23 20.02 7.50
C ASP A 31 0.54 18.65 7.42
N VAL A 32 1.20 17.57 7.83
CA VAL A 32 0.58 16.25 8.04
C VAL A 32 -0.24 16.27 9.33
N GLU A 33 0.29 16.83 10.42
CA GLU A 33 -0.41 16.94 11.71
C GLU A 33 -1.71 17.76 11.59
N ALA A 34 -1.69 18.82 10.78
CA ALA A 34 -2.86 19.63 10.47
C ALA A 34 -4.01 18.83 9.78
N LEU A 35 -3.74 17.67 9.19
CA LEU A 35 -4.78 16.81 8.63
C LEU A 35 -5.69 16.23 9.72
N PHE A 36 -5.13 15.90 10.88
CA PHE A 36 -5.84 15.27 11.98
C PHE A 36 -6.60 16.27 12.88
N THR A 37 -6.35 17.56 12.70
CA THR A 37 -7.05 18.65 13.41
C THR A 37 -7.98 19.44 12.49
N LYS A 38 -8.04 19.10 11.19
CA LYS A 38 -8.93 19.73 10.21
C LYS A 38 -10.40 19.52 10.60
N THR A 39 -11.23 20.53 10.35
CA THR A 39 -12.69 20.45 10.46
C THR A 39 -13.33 20.73 9.09
N PRO A 40 -14.16 19.82 8.55
CA PRO A 40 -14.45 18.47 9.05
C PRO A 40 -13.22 17.53 9.02
N PRO A 41 -13.17 16.50 9.89
CA PRO A 41 -12.03 15.58 9.98
C PRO A 41 -11.91 14.73 8.72
N ILE A 42 -10.69 14.31 8.40
CA ILE A 42 -10.44 13.31 7.36
C ILE A 42 -11.11 11.98 7.72
N LYS A 43 -11.54 11.22 6.70
CA LYS A 43 -12.17 9.91 6.90
C LYS A 43 -11.16 8.84 7.27
N ASP A 44 -10.09 8.73 6.49
CA ASP A 44 -9.03 7.76 6.70
C ASP A 44 -7.69 8.17 6.11
N VAL A 45 -6.63 7.57 6.64
CA VAL A 45 -5.28 7.57 6.05
C VAL A 45 -5.11 6.25 5.31
N LEU A 46 -4.74 6.33 4.03
CA LEU A 46 -4.55 5.18 3.16
C LEU A 46 -3.10 4.68 3.23
N GLU A 47 -2.15 5.62 3.14
CA GLU A 47 -0.71 5.36 3.27
C GLU A 47 -0.05 6.55 3.98
N LEU A 48 0.89 6.27 4.89
CA LEU A 48 1.78 7.28 5.46
C LEU A 48 3.17 6.68 5.67
N SER A 49 4.16 7.33 5.07
CA SER A 49 5.55 6.91 5.11
C SER A 49 6.41 8.09 5.52
N LEU A 50 7.30 7.88 6.49
CA LEU A 50 8.22 8.87 7.02
C LEU A 50 9.64 8.43 6.68
N GLY A 51 10.43 9.33 6.11
CA GLY A 51 11.83 9.13 5.79
C GLY A 51 12.75 10.05 6.61
N GLU A 52 14.01 10.08 6.22
CA GLU A 52 15.00 10.99 6.81
C GLU A 52 14.79 12.44 6.35
N HIS A 53 15.43 13.40 7.02
CA HIS A 53 15.44 14.81 6.60
C HIS A 53 14.05 15.46 6.39
N GLY A 54 13.02 14.95 7.08
CA GLY A 54 11.65 15.44 6.95
C GLY A 54 10.92 14.95 5.71
N THR A 55 11.51 14.03 4.94
CA THR A 55 10.86 13.38 3.80
C THR A 55 9.62 12.63 4.26
N TYR A 56 8.51 12.82 3.57
CA TYR A 56 7.29 12.06 3.84
C TYR A 56 6.40 11.92 2.60
N PHE A 57 5.58 10.88 2.61
CA PHE A 57 4.44 10.71 1.69
C PHE A 57 3.19 10.36 2.50
N VAL A 58 2.06 11.01 2.21
CA VAL A 58 0.76 10.67 2.79
C VAL A 58 -0.33 10.69 1.74
N SER A 59 -1.16 9.65 1.72
CA SER A 59 -2.43 9.62 0.98
C SER A 59 -3.59 9.40 1.97
N PHE A 60 -4.69 10.13 1.76
CA PHE A 60 -5.81 10.16 2.71
C PHE A 60 -7.13 10.45 1.99
N ARG A 61 -8.25 10.05 2.61
CA ARG A 61 -9.60 10.46 2.20
C ARG A 61 -10.07 11.61 3.07
N ASP A 62 -10.54 12.68 2.46
CA ASP A 62 -11.14 13.79 3.19
C ASP A 62 -12.55 13.45 3.71
N SER A 63 -13.24 14.44 4.29
CA SER A 63 -14.62 14.32 4.77
C SER A 63 -15.62 13.95 3.68
N ASP A 64 -15.37 14.35 2.43
CA ASP A 64 -16.24 14.10 1.28
C ASP A 64 -15.94 12.74 0.65
N GLY A 65 -14.85 12.08 1.08
CA GLY A 65 -14.39 10.80 0.56
C GLY A 65 -13.51 10.93 -0.69
N GLN A 66 -13.14 12.16 -1.05
CA GLN A 66 -12.18 12.43 -2.11
C GLN A 66 -10.77 12.07 -1.62
N ILE A 67 -9.98 11.46 -2.51
CA ILE A 67 -8.63 11.01 -2.18
C ILE A 67 -7.63 12.09 -2.57
N TYR A 68 -6.81 12.47 -1.59
CA TYR A 68 -5.74 13.44 -1.74
C TYR A 68 -4.41 12.82 -1.35
N CYS A 69 -3.35 13.51 -1.75
CA CYS A 69 -2.00 13.22 -1.31
C CYS A 69 -1.28 14.51 -0.89
N ARG A 70 -0.29 14.35 -0.01
CA ARG A 70 0.74 15.35 0.28
C ARG A 70 2.07 14.63 0.37
N HIS A 71 3.14 15.30 -0.05
CA HIS A 71 4.48 14.79 0.11
C HIS A 71 5.48 15.94 0.20
N TYR A 72 6.63 15.64 0.77
CA TYR A 72 7.74 16.57 0.88
C TYR A 72 9.06 15.84 0.72
N ASN A 73 9.99 16.45 -0.01
CA ASN A 73 11.37 16.00 -0.16
C ASN A 73 11.52 14.52 -0.57
N LEU A 74 10.63 14.03 -1.45
CA LEU A 74 10.74 12.67 -1.98
C LEU A 74 11.93 12.53 -2.93
N PRO A 75 12.57 11.35 -3.01
CA PRO A 75 13.59 11.08 -4.03
C PRO A 75 13.08 11.42 -5.43
N ASN A 76 13.94 12.02 -6.27
CA ASN A 76 13.53 12.47 -7.62
C ASN A 76 12.91 11.34 -8.46
N PRO A 77 13.47 10.11 -8.50
CA PRO A 77 12.84 9.01 -9.25
C PRO A 77 11.46 8.62 -8.71
N LEU A 78 11.22 8.76 -7.40
CA LEU A 78 9.89 8.52 -6.82
C LEU A 78 8.90 9.60 -7.23
N THR A 79 9.32 10.87 -7.22
CA THR A 79 8.49 11.98 -7.71
C THR A 79 8.17 11.80 -9.19
N GLU A 80 9.16 11.46 -10.02
CA GLU A 80 8.94 11.16 -11.44
C GLU A 80 7.98 9.98 -11.63
N TYR A 81 8.10 8.93 -10.83
CA TYR A 81 7.16 7.81 -10.84
C TYR A 81 5.72 8.25 -10.54
N LEU A 82 5.52 9.07 -9.49
CA LEU A 82 4.19 9.52 -9.05
C LEU A 82 3.47 10.40 -10.08
N TYR A 83 4.21 11.27 -10.76
CA TYR A 83 3.64 12.28 -11.66
C TYR A 83 3.76 11.91 -13.14
N HIS A 84 4.84 11.23 -13.55
CA HIS A 84 5.16 10.90 -14.94
C HIS A 84 4.95 12.08 -15.90
N SER A 85 5.56 13.22 -15.55
CA SER A 85 5.44 14.52 -16.24
C SER A 85 4.03 15.15 -16.26
N HIS A 86 3.05 14.58 -15.56
CA HIS A 86 1.73 15.17 -15.39
C HIS A 86 1.74 16.22 -14.26
N PRO A 87 0.94 17.29 -14.33
CA PRO A 87 0.82 18.26 -13.22
C PRO A 87 0.17 17.70 -11.95
N SER A 88 -0.39 16.50 -12.00
CA SER A 88 -1.06 15.83 -10.88
C SER A 88 -0.59 14.38 -10.75
N ILE A 89 -0.73 13.79 -9.57
CA ILE A 89 -0.41 12.37 -9.37
C ILE A 89 -1.34 11.52 -10.24
N ILE A 90 -0.74 10.63 -11.03
CA ILE A 90 -1.42 9.72 -11.95
C ILE A 90 -1.57 8.30 -11.39
N ARG A 91 -0.88 8.00 -10.29
CA ARG A 91 -0.88 6.68 -9.65
C ARG A 91 -2.16 6.44 -8.86
N ASP A 92 -2.51 5.16 -8.72
CA ASP A 92 -3.69 4.77 -7.97
C ASP A 92 -3.42 4.84 -6.45
N LEU A 93 -3.73 6.01 -5.87
CA LEU A 93 -3.58 6.28 -4.44
C LEU A 93 -4.34 5.31 -3.52
N THR A 94 -5.30 4.53 -4.01
CA THR A 94 -6.00 3.53 -3.19
C THR A 94 -5.20 2.24 -2.99
N THR A 95 -4.25 1.98 -3.88
CA THR A 95 -3.41 0.77 -3.88
C THR A 95 -1.93 1.07 -3.76
N LEU A 96 -1.56 2.35 -3.88
CA LEU A 96 -0.19 2.81 -3.76
C LEU A 96 0.34 2.57 -2.34
N SER A 97 1.48 1.91 -2.26
CA SER A 97 2.28 1.79 -1.04
C SER A 97 3.71 2.25 -1.32
N VAL A 98 4.29 2.92 -0.34
CA VAL A 98 5.60 3.56 -0.41
C VAL A 98 6.40 3.20 0.84
N ALA A 99 7.50 2.49 0.68
CA ALA A 99 8.50 2.30 1.72
C ALA A 99 9.62 3.32 1.52
N LEU A 100 9.92 4.12 2.54
CA LEU A 100 11.05 5.04 2.57
C LEU A 100 12.10 4.50 3.54
N GLY A 101 13.36 4.49 3.12
CA GLY A 101 14.49 4.04 3.92
C GLY A 101 15.61 5.08 3.98
N PRO A 102 16.74 4.72 4.63
CA PRO A 102 17.94 5.57 4.67
C PRO A 102 18.53 5.83 3.28
N TYR A 103 19.36 6.86 3.14
CA TYR A 103 20.13 7.14 1.91
C TYR A 103 19.26 7.29 0.64
N GLU A 104 18.10 7.93 0.79
CA GLU A 104 17.11 8.11 -0.28
C GLU A 104 16.59 6.79 -0.88
N SER A 105 16.78 5.67 -0.18
CA SER A 105 16.25 4.38 -0.59
C SER A 105 14.73 4.38 -0.52
N TYR A 106 14.10 3.82 -1.54
CA TYR A 106 12.65 3.68 -1.54
C TYR A 106 12.20 2.49 -2.39
N TYR A 107 11.04 1.96 -2.03
CA TYR A 107 10.28 1.03 -2.85
C TYR A 107 8.84 1.51 -2.91
N ALA A 108 8.31 1.77 -4.10
CA ALA A 108 6.92 2.17 -4.30
C ALA A 108 6.26 1.23 -5.29
N TYR A 109 5.01 0.86 -5.02
CA TYR A 109 4.22 0.05 -5.93
C TYR A 109 2.74 0.39 -5.81
N ASP A 110 2.02 0.27 -6.91
CA ASP A 110 0.56 0.22 -6.94
C ASP A 110 0.11 -1.05 -7.67
N LYS A 111 -1.19 -1.18 -7.94
CA LYS A 111 -1.74 -2.36 -8.63
C LYS A 111 -1.20 -2.58 -10.06
N SER A 112 -0.58 -1.57 -10.67
CA SER A 112 -0.15 -1.58 -12.09
C SER A 112 1.36 -1.64 -12.27
N SER A 113 2.10 -0.92 -11.43
CA SER A 113 3.54 -0.72 -11.61
C SER A 113 4.27 -0.62 -10.28
N ALA A 114 5.59 -0.74 -10.33
CA ALA A 114 6.50 -0.47 -9.22
C ALA A 114 7.67 0.42 -9.66
N SER A 115 8.28 1.10 -8.70
CA SER A 115 9.50 1.89 -8.85
C SER A 115 10.34 1.79 -7.59
N TRP A 116 11.65 1.74 -7.73
CA TRP A 116 12.58 1.69 -6.60
C TRP A 116 13.91 2.35 -6.96
N SER A 117 14.64 2.77 -5.93
CA SER A 117 16.01 3.27 -6.08
C SER A 117 16.77 3.05 -4.77
N ASN A 118 18.09 2.92 -4.87
CA ASN A 118 19.03 2.83 -3.74
C ASN A 118 18.68 1.74 -2.70
N LEU A 119 18.05 0.65 -3.13
CA LEU A 119 17.70 -0.44 -2.20
C LEU A 119 18.96 -1.11 -1.63
N PRO A 120 18.89 -1.73 -0.42
CA PRO A 120 19.94 -2.62 0.05
C PRO A 120 20.31 -3.67 -1.04
N PRO A 121 21.59 -3.96 -1.30
CA PRO A 121 22.00 -4.76 -2.47
C PRO A 121 21.32 -6.13 -2.57
N ASN A 122 21.11 -6.81 -1.44
CA ASN A 122 20.43 -8.10 -1.40
C ASN A 122 18.94 -7.98 -1.74
N LEU A 123 18.28 -6.88 -1.31
CA LEU A 123 16.90 -6.59 -1.68
C LEU A 123 16.78 -6.23 -3.17
N GLU A 124 17.66 -5.37 -3.68
CA GLU A 124 17.66 -5.00 -5.10
C GLU A 124 17.80 -6.24 -5.99
N LYS A 125 18.78 -7.09 -5.68
CA LYS A 125 18.96 -8.38 -6.35
C LYS A 125 17.71 -9.26 -6.24
N ALA A 126 17.06 -9.30 -5.07
CA ALA A 126 15.84 -10.07 -4.86
C ALA A 126 14.66 -9.54 -5.70
N VAL A 127 14.52 -8.23 -5.86
CA VAL A 127 13.50 -7.61 -6.73
C VAL A 127 13.80 -7.88 -8.20
N LEU A 128 15.02 -7.64 -8.66
CA LEU A 128 15.43 -7.86 -10.05
C LEU A 128 15.29 -9.33 -10.48
N ASN A 129 15.61 -10.27 -9.60
CA ASN A 129 15.45 -11.70 -9.89
C ASN A 129 13.99 -12.13 -10.08
N ARG A 130 13.02 -11.34 -9.63
CA ARG A 130 11.57 -11.61 -9.72
C ARG A 130 10.89 -10.86 -10.85
N LEU A 131 11.56 -9.86 -11.41
CA LEU A 131 11.08 -9.05 -12.51
C LEU A 131 11.11 -9.86 -13.82
N GLU A 132 10.04 -9.78 -14.61
CA GLU A 132 10.06 -10.20 -16.01
C GLU A 132 10.31 -8.99 -16.92
N THR A 133 9.45 -7.99 -16.81
CA THR A 133 9.55 -6.73 -17.56
C THR A 133 9.03 -5.55 -16.75
N GLN A 134 9.50 -4.35 -17.07
CA GLN A 134 9.06 -3.11 -16.45
C GLN A 134 9.07 -1.98 -17.48
N ASP A 135 8.00 -1.19 -17.47
CA ASP A 135 7.94 0.12 -18.09
C ASP A 135 7.30 1.13 -17.13
N ALA A 136 7.08 2.35 -17.59
CA ALA A 136 6.53 3.42 -16.76
C ALA A 136 5.08 3.19 -16.28
N TRP A 137 4.34 2.28 -16.91
CA TRP A 137 2.92 2.05 -16.69
C TRP A 137 2.63 0.64 -16.16
N LYS A 138 3.53 -0.30 -16.40
CA LYS A 138 3.31 -1.70 -16.08
C LYS A 138 4.58 -2.37 -15.57
N THR A 139 4.41 -3.17 -14.52
CA THR A 139 5.43 -4.10 -14.06
C THR A 139 4.90 -5.52 -14.16
N VAL A 140 5.62 -6.39 -14.85
CA VAL A 140 5.29 -7.81 -14.97
C VAL A 140 6.27 -8.61 -14.12
N TRP A 141 5.70 -9.39 -13.20
CA TRP A 141 6.44 -10.22 -12.27
C TRP A 141 6.33 -11.68 -12.66
N LYS A 142 7.36 -12.47 -12.29
CA LYS A 142 7.41 -13.91 -12.52
C LYS A 142 6.25 -14.65 -11.86
N ASP A 143 6.01 -15.85 -12.37
CA ASP A 143 4.98 -16.77 -11.88
C ASP A 143 3.59 -16.11 -11.86
N GLN A 144 3.24 -15.46 -12.97
CA GLN A 144 1.93 -14.80 -13.15
C GLN A 144 1.60 -13.77 -12.06
N GLY A 145 2.61 -13.04 -11.56
CA GLY A 145 2.42 -12.07 -10.48
C GLY A 145 2.63 -12.62 -9.07
N ARG A 146 2.81 -13.93 -8.88
CA ARG A 146 3.06 -14.49 -7.53
C ARG A 146 4.38 -14.03 -6.94
N GLU A 147 5.37 -13.70 -7.77
CA GLU A 147 6.63 -13.13 -7.31
C GLU A 147 6.58 -11.60 -7.09
N ALA A 148 5.42 -10.95 -7.30
CA ALA A 148 5.29 -9.52 -7.06
C ALA A 148 5.47 -9.21 -5.56
N PRO A 149 6.33 -8.25 -5.18
CA PRO A 149 6.37 -7.75 -3.81
C PRO A 149 5.00 -7.18 -3.42
N SER A 150 4.51 -7.62 -2.26
CA SER A 150 3.20 -7.25 -1.68
C SER A 150 3.34 -6.49 -0.36
N PHE A 151 4.56 -6.45 0.18
CA PHE A 151 4.94 -5.69 1.35
C PHE A 151 6.45 -5.52 1.33
N VAL A 152 6.92 -4.29 1.50
CA VAL A 152 8.35 -3.96 1.65
C VAL A 152 8.49 -3.02 2.84
N SER A 153 9.48 -3.27 3.68
CA SER A 153 9.88 -2.35 4.74
C SER A 153 11.39 -2.19 4.74
N LEU A 154 11.83 -0.95 4.90
CA LEU A 154 13.23 -0.54 4.89
C LEU A 154 13.56 -0.01 6.30
N GLY A 155 14.55 -0.61 6.93
CA GLY A 155 15.04 -0.21 8.25
C GLY A 155 16.39 0.50 8.16
N ALA A 156 16.94 0.83 9.33
CA ALA A 156 18.30 1.36 9.45
C ALA A 156 19.36 0.34 9.00
N ASP A 157 20.57 0.82 8.72
CA ASP A 157 21.77 -0.01 8.45
C ASP A 157 21.62 -1.04 7.32
N GLY A 158 20.72 -0.78 6.38
CA GLY A 158 20.40 -1.69 5.28
C GLY A 158 19.54 -2.88 5.68
N ALA A 159 18.93 -2.86 6.86
CA ALA A 159 17.93 -3.85 7.25
C ALA A 159 16.69 -3.72 6.35
N TYR A 160 16.10 -4.85 5.97
CA TYR A 160 14.89 -4.85 5.17
C TYR A 160 14.06 -6.12 5.36
N PHE A 161 12.79 -6.01 5.00
CA PHE A 161 11.90 -7.15 4.86
C PHE A 161 11.04 -6.98 3.61
N MET A 162 10.93 -8.04 2.80
CA MET A 162 10.06 -8.10 1.64
C MET A 162 9.28 -9.42 1.65
N ARG A 163 7.99 -9.33 1.40
CA ARG A 163 7.10 -10.48 1.15
C ARG A 163 6.48 -10.37 -0.24
N THR A 164 6.39 -11.49 -0.97
CA THR A 164 5.68 -11.57 -2.25
C THR A 164 4.23 -12.02 -2.12
N VAL A 165 3.43 -11.81 -3.16
CA VAL A 165 2.03 -12.28 -3.26
C VAL A 165 1.94 -13.79 -3.04
N GLY A 166 2.88 -14.57 -3.56
CA GLY A 166 2.93 -16.02 -3.46
C GLY A 166 3.42 -16.57 -2.12
N GLY A 167 3.68 -15.70 -1.14
CA GLY A 167 4.20 -16.08 0.18
C GLY A 167 5.73 -16.22 0.23
N GLY A 168 6.45 -16.01 -0.87
CA GLY A 168 7.90 -15.91 -0.86
C GLY A 168 8.37 -14.60 -0.21
N GLY A 169 9.69 -14.40 -0.20
CA GLY A 169 10.24 -13.13 0.27
C GLY A 169 11.77 -13.09 0.29
N SER A 170 12.27 -12.02 0.90
CA SER A 170 13.68 -11.82 1.21
C SER A 170 13.76 -10.89 2.41
N TRP A 171 14.70 -11.11 3.32
CA TRP A 171 14.88 -10.28 4.49
C TRP A 171 16.33 -10.25 4.91
N GLU A 172 16.70 -9.20 5.62
CA GLU A 172 17.98 -9.11 6.30
C GLU A 172 17.80 -8.17 7.49
N LEU A 173 17.90 -8.69 8.71
CA LEU A 173 17.82 -7.90 9.94
C LEU A 173 19.22 -7.79 10.54
N LYS A 174 19.68 -6.56 10.81
CA LYS A 174 21.07 -6.27 11.21
C LYS A 174 21.27 -6.13 12.73
N SER A 175 20.20 -5.88 13.48
CA SER A 175 20.29 -5.68 14.93
C SER A 175 20.62 -6.97 15.67
N LYS A 176 21.39 -6.82 16.75
CA LYS A 176 21.75 -7.91 17.67
C LYS A 176 20.82 -7.98 18.88
N GLU A 177 19.80 -7.13 18.96
CA GLU A 177 18.83 -7.17 20.06
C GLU A 177 18.08 -8.51 20.10
N GLU A 178 17.77 -8.99 21.30
CA GLU A 178 17.19 -10.33 21.50
C GLU A 178 15.88 -10.51 20.71
N GLY A 179 15.01 -9.48 20.69
CA GLY A 179 13.77 -9.51 19.92
C GLY A 179 14.00 -9.62 18.40
N MET A 180 15.05 -8.95 17.89
CA MET A 180 15.47 -9.02 16.50
C MET A 180 16.05 -10.40 16.15
N GLN A 181 16.87 -10.98 17.03
CA GLN A 181 17.36 -12.34 16.87
C GLN A 181 16.23 -13.38 16.86
N GLY A 182 15.26 -13.23 17.78
CA GLY A 182 14.07 -14.07 17.82
C GLY A 182 13.23 -13.95 16.56
N THR A 183 13.09 -12.74 16.01
CA THR A 183 12.40 -12.48 14.74
C THR A 183 13.14 -13.11 13.56
N ASN A 184 14.48 -12.97 13.49
CA ASN A 184 15.29 -13.66 12.48
C ASN A 184 15.09 -15.18 12.53
N LYS A 185 15.19 -15.78 13.71
CA LYS A 185 14.98 -17.22 13.90
C LYS A 185 13.57 -17.67 13.48
N PHE A 186 12.55 -16.85 13.77
CA PHE A 186 11.18 -17.09 13.33
C PHE A 186 11.09 -17.10 11.79
N LEU A 187 11.70 -16.11 11.12
CA LEU A 187 11.69 -16.00 9.66
C LEU A 187 12.50 -17.13 8.99
N GLU A 188 13.64 -17.52 9.57
CA GLU A 188 14.45 -18.66 9.09
C GLU A 188 13.71 -20.00 9.20
N GLY A 189 12.91 -20.18 10.26
CA GLY A 189 12.10 -21.37 10.46
C GLY A 189 10.79 -21.40 9.66
N ALA A 190 10.42 -20.29 9.03
CA ALA A 190 9.18 -20.18 8.27
C ALA A 190 9.32 -20.85 6.90
N ARG A 191 8.38 -21.73 6.56
CA ARG A 191 8.31 -22.34 5.21
C ARG A 191 8.04 -21.29 4.13
N ASP A 192 7.15 -20.35 4.46
CA ASP A 192 6.77 -19.19 3.66
C ASP A 192 6.29 -18.07 4.58
N PHE A 193 5.97 -16.92 4.00
CA PHE A 193 5.56 -15.69 4.70
C PHE A 193 4.06 -15.40 4.61
N SER A 194 3.24 -16.38 4.23
CA SER A 194 1.78 -16.21 4.18
C SER A 194 1.15 -15.92 5.55
N GLY A 195 1.81 -16.35 6.63
CA GLY A 195 1.41 -16.06 8.02
C GLY A 195 1.81 -14.67 8.53
N VAL A 196 2.67 -13.95 7.81
CA VAL A 196 3.17 -12.62 8.19
C VAL A 196 2.36 -11.58 7.43
N ALA A 197 1.64 -10.71 8.13
CA ALA A 197 0.93 -9.59 7.50
C ALA A 197 1.89 -8.44 7.15
N GLY A 198 2.89 -8.19 7.99
CA GLY A 198 3.96 -7.21 7.74
C GLY A 198 5.01 -7.25 8.84
N LEU A 199 6.24 -6.89 8.49
CA LEU A 199 7.31 -6.59 9.43
C LEU A 199 7.73 -5.14 9.21
N TYR A 200 7.27 -4.25 10.06
CA TYR A 200 7.55 -2.82 10.01
C TYR A 200 8.89 -2.57 10.67
N LEU A 201 9.84 -2.07 9.89
CA LEU A 201 11.15 -1.61 10.30
C LEU A 201 11.16 -0.08 10.20
N PHE A 202 12.00 0.56 11.02
CA PHE A 202 12.03 2.02 11.14
C PHE A 202 13.43 2.56 10.80
N PRO A 203 13.57 3.42 9.78
CA PRO A 203 14.88 3.94 9.33
C PRO A 203 15.68 4.66 10.42
N THR A 204 15.01 5.35 11.33
CA THR A 204 15.63 6.14 12.40
C THR A 204 15.79 5.40 13.72
N HIS A 205 15.34 4.14 13.80
CA HIS A 205 15.34 3.34 15.02
C HIS A 205 15.77 1.89 14.71
N PRO A 206 17.09 1.62 14.64
CA PRO A 206 17.64 0.34 14.16
C PRO A 206 17.14 -0.90 14.92
N ASP A 207 16.81 -0.74 16.19
CA ASP A 207 16.38 -1.84 17.06
C ASP A 207 14.85 -1.97 17.15
N SER A 208 14.12 -1.02 16.58
CA SER A 208 12.67 -0.97 16.69
C SER A 208 11.98 -1.66 15.52
N TYR A 209 10.91 -2.39 15.83
CA TYR A 209 10.10 -3.08 14.84
C TYR A 209 8.71 -3.43 15.35
N ILE A 210 7.82 -3.74 14.41
CA ILE A 210 6.56 -4.42 14.67
C ILE A 210 6.40 -5.57 13.67
N LEU A 211 6.36 -6.81 14.17
CA LEU A 211 5.96 -7.99 13.41
C LEU A 211 4.46 -8.22 13.59
N LEU A 212 3.67 -8.02 12.53
CA LEU A 212 2.24 -8.30 12.50
C LEU A 212 1.98 -9.62 11.76
N LEU A 213 1.28 -10.54 12.41
CA LEU A 213 0.82 -11.79 11.81
C LEU A 213 -0.57 -11.62 11.20
N THR A 214 -0.91 -12.47 10.22
CA THR A 214 -2.25 -12.47 9.60
C THR A 214 -3.37 -12.84 10.57
N SER A 215 -3.03 -13.49 11.68
CA SER A 215 -3.96 -13.75 12.79
C SER A 215 -4.36 -12.50 13.58
N GLY A 216 -3.74 -11.35 13.34
CA GLY A 216 -3.89 -10.11 14.12
C GLY A 216 -2.99 -10.06 15.37
N LYS A 217 -2.18 -11.10 15.62
CA LYS A 217 -1.18 -11.06 16.69
C LYS A 217 0.00 -10.19 16.26
N ALA A 218 0.53 -9.40 17.17
CA ALA A 218 1.71 -8.58 16.92
C ALA A 218 2.80 -8.82 17.97
N PHE A 219 4.05 -8.71 17.54
CA PHE A 219 5.24 -8.66 18.39
C PHE A 219 5.98 -7.37 18.06
N SER A 220 6.57 -6.73 19.05
CA SER A 220 7.21 -5.44 18.83
C SER A 220 8.38 -5.21 19.77
N ASN A 221 9.38 -4.48 19.28
CA ASN A 221 10.31 -3.75 20.11
C ASN A 221 10.16 -2.29 19.71
N LEU A 222 9.69 -1.43 20.60
CA LEU A 222 9.43 -0.02 20.29
C LEU A 222 10.02 0.86 21.38
N PRO A 223 10.38 2.12 21.08
CA PRO A 223 10.79 3.05 22.12
C PRO A 223 9.67 3.26 23.14
N GLU A 224 10.04 3.41 24.41
CA GLU A 224 9.11 3.49 25.55
C GLU A 224 8.04 4.57 25.36
N HIS A 225 8.38 5.71 24.76
CA HIS A 225 7.45 6.82 24.53
C HIS A 225 6.27 6.49 23.60
N THR A 226 6.32 5.37 22.88
CA THR A 226 5.26 4.89 21.99
C THR A 226 4.32 3.89 22.67
N TRP A 227 4.74 3.29 23.80
CA TRP A 227 4.03 2.18 24.43
C TRP A 227 2.62 2.51 24.90
N PRO A 228 2.33 3.70 25.48
CA PRO A 228 0.98 4.03 25.92
C PRO A 228 -0.05 3.97 24.78
N ASP A 229 0.36 4.34 23.58
CA ASP A 229 -0.53 4.36 22.41
C ASP A 229 -0.55 3.03 21.67
N TYR A 230 0.62 2.38 21.53
CA TYR A 230 0.68 1.04 20.97
C TYR A 230 -0.16 0.03 21.77
N SER A 231 -0.10 0.07 23.09
CA SER A 231 -0.82 -0.87 23.97
C SER A 231 -2.35 -0.75 23.84
N LYS A 232 -2.88 0.44 23.52
CA LYS A 232 -4.33 0.63 23.26
C LYS A 232 -4.79 -0.03 21.96
N MET A 233 -3.84 -0.30 21.05
CA MET A 233 -4.07 -0.79 19.69
C MET A 233 -3.76 -2.27 19.54
N ALA A 234 -2.69 -2.77 20.18
CA ALA A 234 -2.14 -4.11 19.96
C ALA A 234 -3.18 -5.23 20.08
N ASP A 235 -4.03 -5.18 21.11
CA ASP A 235 -5.07 -6.18 21.36
C ASP A 235 -6.29 -6.06 20.44
N LYS A 236 -6.37 -4.99 19.65
CA LYS A 236 -7.49 -4.68 18.74
C LYS A 236 -7.11 -4.82 17.27
N LEU A 237 -5.91 -5.29 16.98
CA LEU A 237 -5.47 -5.49 15.60
C LEU A 237 -6.32 -6.58 14.94
N PRO A 238 -6.91 -6.30 13.76
CA PRO A 238 -7.77 -7.26 13.10
C PRO A 238 -6.93 -8.42 12.54
N ALA A 239 -7.56 -9.59 12.41
CA ALA A 239 -7.07 -10.57 11.46
C ALA A 239 -7.07 -9.97 10.04
N THR A 240 -6.02 -10.23 9.28
CA THR A 240 -5.86 -9.75 7.91
C THR A 240 -5.86 -10.92 6.94
N VAL A 241 -6.34 -10.67 5.73
CA VAL A 241 -6.24 -11.62 4.62
C VAL A 241 -5.32 -11.03 3.57
N GLN A 242 -4.33 -11.82 3.19
CA GLN A 242 -3.49 -11.54 2.04
C GLN A 242 -4.30 -11.78 0.78
N THR A 243 -4.37 -10.78 -0.09
CA THR A 243 -4.99 -10.92 -1.41
C THR A 243 -3.96 -11.46 -2.39
N SER A 244 -4.43 -12.00 -3.52
CA SER A 244 -3.56 -12.39 -4.63
C SER A 244 -3.08 -11.20 -5.47
N LEU A 245 -3.24 -9.98 -4.96
CA LEU A 245 -2.83 -8.75 -5.62
C LEU A 245 -1.62 -8.17 -4.88
N PRO A 246 -0.73 -7.45 -5.59
CA PRO A 246 0.33 -6.67 -4.95
C PRO A 246 -0.31 -5.44 -4.32
N VAL A 247 -1.04 -5.66 -3.22
CA VAL A 247 -1.62 -4.63 -2.37
C VAL A 247 -1.41 -5.03 -0.92
N PRO A 248 -1.33 -4.06 0.01
CA PRO A 248 -1.25 -4.38 1.42
C PRO A 248 -2.41 -5.29 1.88
N PRO A 249 -2.17 -6.20 2.83
CA PRO A 249 -3.23 -7.04 3.38
C PRO A 249 -4.40 -6.22 3.91
N SER A 250 -5.61 -6.67 3.61
CA SER A 250 -6.85 -6.02 4.04
C SER A 250 -7.39 -6.68 5.31
N PRO A 251 -7.96 -5.93 6.27
CA PRO A 251 -8.65 -6.52 7.41
C PRO A 251 -9.81 -7.40 6.96
N VAL A 252 -9.98 -8.54 7.64
CA VAL A 252 -11.18 -9.36 7.47
C VAL A 252 -12.31 -8.73 8.27
N ILE A 253 -13.24 -8.09 7.59
CA ILE A 253 -14.53 -7.77 8.20
C ILE A 253 -15.25 -9.11 8.38
N ARG A 254 -15.21 -9.66 9.60
CA ARG A 254 -16.05 -10.83 9.95
C ARG A 254 -17.49 -10.38 9.81
N GLN A 255 -18.12 -10.69 8.68
CA GLN A 255 -19.57 -10.60 8.58
C GLN A 255 -20.12 -11.54 9.68
N PRO A 256 -21.00 -11.05 10.56
CA PRO A 256 -21.63 -11.91 11.54
C PRO A 256 -22.30 -13.05 10.76
N GLN A 257 -21.78 -14.27 10.92
CA GLN A 257 -22.42 -15.42 10.29
C GLN A 257 -23.87 -15.42 10.79
N PRO A 258 -24.86 -15.48 9.88
CA PRO A 258 -26.24 -15.61 10.32
C PRO A 258 -26.28 -16.84 11.21
N GLN A 259 -26.60 -16.63 12.50
CA GLN A 259 -26.86 -17.73 13.41
C GLN A 259 -27.90 -18.59 12.70
N GLN A 260 -27.50 -19.76 12.21
CA GLN A 260 -28.45 -20.74 11.74
C GLN A 260 -29.34 -21.01 12.95
N GLN A 261 -30.54 -20.44 12.93
CA GLN A 261 -31.60 -20.81 13.84
C GLN A 261 -31.71 -22.32 13.68
N LEU A 262 -31.26 -23.05 14.69
CA LEU A 262 -31.59 -24.45 14.86
C LEU A 262 -33.11 -24.52 14.73
N LEU A 263 -33.56 -24.97 13.56
CA LEU A 263 -34.95 -25.33 13.31
C LEU A 263 -35.32 -26.32 14.40
N GLN A 264 -36.03 -25.84 15.42
CA GLN A 264 -36.72 -26.73 16.34
C GLN A 264 -37.66 -27.57 15.47
N PRO A 265 -37.67 -28.91 15.64
CA PRO A 265 -38.64 -29.75 14.97
C PRO A 265 -40.03 -29.36 15.48
N SER A 266 -40.78 -28.60 14.69
CA SER A 266 -42.19 -28.34 14.97
C SER A 266 -42.96 -29.63 14.68
N MET A 267 -43.50 -30.24 15.73
CA MET A 267 -44.53 -31.26 15.58
C MET A 267 -45.78 -30.60 15.00
N ALA A 268 -46.21 -31.07 13.83
CA ALA A 268 -47.37 -30.58 13.12
C ALA A 268 -48.68 -31.18 13.67
N PRO A 269 -49.72 -30.36 13.92
CA PRO A 269 -51.10 -30.80 13.79
C PRO A 269 -51.64 -30.41 12.41
N GLN A 270 -52.28 -31.36 11.73
CA GLN A 270 -53.04 -31.17 10.51
C GLN A 270 -54.17 -30.15 10.71
N HIS A 271 -54.32 -29.18 9.82
CA HIS A 271 -55.65 -28.70 9.46
C HIS A 271 -55.75 -28.21 8.00
N ASN A 272 -56.71 -28.83 7.31
CA ASN A 272 -57.31 -28.45 6.04
C ASN A 272 -58.07 -27.12 6.13
N HIS A 273 -57.96 -26.27 5.10
CA HIS A 273 -59.08 -25.61 4.36
C HIS A 273 -58.51 -24.54 3.41
N HIS A 274 -58.68 -24.70 2.10
CA HIS A 274 -59.69 -24.07 1.22
C HIS A 274 -59.40 -22.60 0.81
N SER A 275 -59.30 -22.44 -0.51
CA SER A 275 -59.16 -21.28 -1.43
C SER A 275 -60.22 -20.15 -1.21
N PRO A 276 -60.32 -19.02 -1.98
CA PRO A 276 -59.72 -18.71 -3.31
C PRO A 276 -59.41 -17.20 -3.68
N THR A 277 -58.74 -17.03 -4.84
CA THR A 277 -58.87 -16.01 -5.94
C THR A 277 -59.01 -14.47 -5.73
N SER A 278 -58.07 -13.75 -6.40
CA SER A 278 -58.23 -12.55 -7.29
C SER A 278 -58.42 -11.13 -6.67
N PRO A 279 -58.27 -9.99 -7.40
CA PRO A 279 -57.56 -9.65 -8.66
C PRO A 279 -56.76 -8.29 -8.68
N LEU A 280 -55.96 -8.11 -9.76
CA LEU A 280 -55.60 -6.92 -10.58
C LEU A 280 -55.70 -5.45 -10.07
N SER A 281 -54.68 -4.66 -10.52
CA SER A 281 -54.67 -3.26 -11.06
C SER A 281 -53.90 -2.20 -10.23
N PRO A 282 -53.58 -0.98 -10.76
CA PRO A 282 -52.75 -0.65 -11.92
C PRO A 282 -51.72 0.49 -11.64
N GLN A 283 -51.02 0.90 -12.70
CA GLN A 283 -50.03 1.98 -12.92
C GLN A 283 -50.28 3.36 -12.25
N ASN A 284 -49.18 4.11 -11.98
CA ASN A 284 -48.95 5.57 -12.10
C ASN A 284 -47.78 5.99 -11.18
N CYS A 285 -46.99 7.04 -11.34
CA CYS A 285 -46.75 8.07 -12.35
C CYS A 285 -45.37 8.67 -11.97
N CYS A 286 -44.49 8.92 -12.94
CA CYS A 286 -43.25 9.68 -12.72
C CYS A 286 -43.55 11.19 -12.70
N PRO A 287 -43.00 11.97 -11.77
CA PRO A 287 -42.81 13.41 -11.98
C PRO A 287 -41.41 13.72 -12.48
N GLN A 288 -41.35 14.52 -13.55
CA GLN A 288 -40.15 15.16 -14.10
C GLN A 288 -39.59 16.20 -13.10
N ALA A 289 -38.27 16.25 -12.97
CA ALA A 289 -37.57 17.32 -12.27
C ALA A 289 -37.19 18.45 -13.26
N PRO A 290 -37.31 19.74 -12.86
CA PRO A 290 -36.89 20.87 -13.69
C PRO A 290 -35.36 21.04 -13.68
N GLY A 291 -34.81 21.30 -14.86
CA GLY A 291 -33.39 21.58 -15.07
C GLY A 291 -32.98 22.92 -14.47
N TYR A 292 -31.93 22.89 -13.65
CA TYR A 292 -31.22 24.08 -13.19
C TYR A 292 -30.07 24.40 -14.17
N ALA A 293 -30.14 25.58 -14.76
CA ALA A 293 -29.05 26.19 -15.52
C ALA A 293 -27.98 26.72 -14.55
N SER A 294 -26.73 26.30 -14.75
CA SER A 294 -25.56 26.80 -14.02
C SER A 294 -25.04 28.09 -14.66
N PRO A 295 -24.78 29.17 -13.89
CA PRO A 295 -24.17 30.38 -14.39
C PRO A 295 -22.69 30.41 -13.97
N PHE A 296 -21.79 29.85 -14.78
CA PHE A 296 -20.36 30.13 -14.66
C PHE A 296 -19.71 30.38 -16.03
N PRO A 297 -18.97 31.48 -16.20
CA PRO A 297 -18.26 31.79 -17.44
C PRO A 297 -16.98 30.93 -17.60
N PRO A 298 -16.52 30.69 -18.83
CA PRO A 298 -15.31 29.92 -19.10
C PRO A 298 -14.05 30.71 -18.70
N PRO A 299 -12.96 30.04 -18.26
CA PRO A 299 -11.72 30.72 -17.96
C PRO A 299 -10.97 31.17 -19.23
N TYR A 300 -10.31 32.30 -19.08
CA TYR A 300 -9.50 32.99 -20.07
C TYR A 300 -8.29 32.17 -20.55
N ASN A 301 -8.06 32.25 -21.87
CA ASN A 301 -6.82 31.90 -22.54
C ASN A 301 -5.64 32.65 -21.91
N THR A 302 -4.65 31.91 -21.43
CA THR A 302 -3.34 32.48 -21.11
C THR A 302 -2.37 32.16 -22.24
N LEU A 303 -1.72 33.21 -22.71
CA LEU A 303 -0.82 33.28 -23.85
C LEU A 303 0.37 32.32 -23.74
N MET A 304 0.67 31.69 -24.89
CA MET A 304 1.86 30.92 -25.17
C MET A 304 3.14 31.72 -24.87
N GLN A 305 4.08 31.10 -24.17
CA GLN A 305 5.50 31.43 -24.29
C GLN A 305 6.21 30.35 -25.12
N PRO A 306 7.20 30.72 -25.96
CA PRO A 306 7.88 29.79 -26.84
C PRO A 306 8.82 28.85 -26.08
N GLN A 307 8.73 27.55 -26.37
CA GLN A 307 9.69 26.53 -25.96
C GLN A 307 11.06 26.75 -26.62
N PRO A 308 12.16 26.69 -25.86
CA PRO A 308 13.48 26.45 -26.42
C PRO A 308 13.63 24.97 -26.83
N GLN A 309 14.27 24.79 -27.98
CA GLN A 309 14.49 23.52 -28.68
C GLN A 309 15.20 22.47 -27.83
N LEU A 310 14.62 21.26 -27.80
CA LEU A 310 15.24 20.04 -27.29
C LEU A 310 16.45 19.66 -28.15
N ARG A 311 17.64 19.67 -27.55
CA ARG A 311 18.81 18.94 -28.06
C ARG A 311 18.61 17.45 -27.81
N ALA A 312 18.69 16.67 -28.88
CA ALA A 312 18.85 15.22 -28.82
C ALA A 312 20.19 14.89 -28.12
N TYR A 313 20.13 14.11 -27.04
CA TYR A 313 21.31 13.46 -26.48
C TYR A 313 21.30 11.99 -26.91
N ALA A 314 22.38 11.63 -27.58
CA ALA A 314 22.68 10.31 -28.08
C ALA A 314 23.26 9.41 -26.99
N ALA A 315 23.05 8.10 -27.18
CA ALA A 315 23.90 6.97 -26.84
C ALA A 315 24.47 6.85 -25.41
N SER A 316 24.05 5.75 -24.76
CA SER A 316 24.64 5.20 -23.54
C SER A 316 26.15 4.98 -23.64
N PRO A 317 26.94 5.32 -22.61
CA PRO A 317 28.33 4.91 -22.54
C PRO A 317 28.45 3.42 -22.14
N VAL A 318 29.26 2.71 -22.91
CA VAL A 318 29.79 1.39 -22.59
C VAL A 318 30.77 1.53 -21.42
N TRP A 319 30.53 0.80 -20.33
CA TRP A 319 31.45 0.73 -19.19
C TRP A 319 32.69 -0.08 -19.55
N PRO A 320 33.92 0.45 -19.39
CA PRO A 320 35.12 -0.37 -19.43
C PRO A 320 35.37 -1.04 -18.07
N ASN A 321 35.73 -2.31 -18.16
CA ASN A 321 36.15 -3.21 -17.09
C ASN A 321 37.36 -2.64 -16.30
N PRO A 322 37.34 -2.53 -14.96
CA PRO A 322 38.47 -2.00 -14.21
C PRO A 322 39.53 -3.08 -13.91
N ASN A 323 40.74 -2.85 -14.43
CA ASN A 323 41.98 -3.53 -14.05
C ASN A 323 42.54 -2.86 -12.76
N PRO A 324 42.98 -3.60 -11.73
CA PRO A 324 43.42 -3.01 -10.48
C PRO A 324 44.91 -2.68 -10.53
N ASN A 325 45.27 -1.40 -10.66
CA ASN A 325 46.52 -0.83 -10.12
C ASN A 325 46.64 0.65 -10.49
N THR A 326 46.22 1.56 -9.61
CA THR A 326 46.84 2.89 -9.43
C THR A 326 46.33 3.59 -8.16
N ALA A 327 47.25 4.31 -7.51
CA ALA A 327 47.17 4.94 -6.19
C ALA A 327 46.25 6.19 -6.15
N PRO A 328 45.90 6.72 -4.95
CA PRO A 328 44.78 7.65 -4.80
C PRO A 328 45.17 9.11 -5.08
N THR A 329 44.29 9.82 -5.78
CA THR A 329 44.34 11.27 -5.95
C THR A 329 43.13 11.89 -5.24
N GLN A 330 43.38 12.92 -4.42
CA GLN A 330 42.39 13.69 -3.66
C GLN A 330 41.37 14.38 -4.57
N TYR A 331 40.09 14.32 -4.19
CA TYR A 331 39.04 15.16 -4.76
C TYR A 331 38.49 16.15 -3.73
N GLN A 332 38.49 17.42 -4.12
CA GLN A 332 37.80 18.54 -3.47
C GLN A 332 36.29 18.39 -3.63
N GLN A 333 35.55 18.61 -2.54
CA GLN A 333 34.10 18.78 -2.53
C GLN A 333 33.75 20.20 -3.03
N GLN A 334 32.91 20.29 -4.07
CA GLN A 334 32.14 21.49 -4.38
C GLN A 334 30.67 21.22 -4.04
N GLY A 335 30.11 22.05 -3.17
CA GLY A 335 28.72 21.97 -2.72
C GLY A 335 27.74 22.43 -3.81
N ALA A 336 26.68 21.66 -4.00
CA ALA A 336 25.54 22.02 -4.81
C ALA A 336 24.52 22.79 -3.97
N VAL A 337 24.12 23.98 -4.45
CA VAL A 337 23.03 24.79 -3.91
C VAL A 337 21.73 24.33 -4.58
N TYR A 338 20.78 23.80 -3.81
CA TYR A 338 19.44 23.45 -4.30
C TYR A 338 18.43 24.55 -3.93
N ASN A 339 17.73 25.08 -4.95
CA ASN A 339 16.68 26.07 -4.83
C ASN A 339 15.29 25.40 -4.94
N GLY A 340 14.41 25.67 -3.96
CA GLY A 340 12.95 25.71 -4.06
C GLY A 340 12.20 24.45 -4.49
N GLN A 341 11.76 23.62 -3.53
CA GLN A 341 10.65 22.68 -3.72
C GLN A 341 9.41 23.15 -2.93
N THR A 342 8.25 23.15 -3.60
CA THR A 342 6.95 23.59 -3.08
C THR A 342 6.17 22.43 -2.48
N THR A 343 5.77 22.55 -1.21
CA THR A 343 4.69 21.75 -0.61
C THR A 343 3.35 22.15 -1.23
N GLY A 344 2.63 21.20 -1.83
CA GLY A 344 1.32 21.42 -2.45
C GLY A 344 0.33 20.29 -2.16
N VAL A 345 -0.94 20.64 -2.03
CA VAL A 345 -2.03 19.65 -1.96
C VAL A 345 -2.50 19.36 -3.39
N VAL A 346 -2.49 18.10 -3.79
CA VAL A 346 -2.89 17.69 -5.14
C VAL A 346 -4.06 16.72 -5.05
N SER A 347 -5.15 17.03 -5.76
CA SER A 347 -6.29 16.12 -5.93
C SER A 347 -5.95 15.04 -6.94
N ALA A 348 -6.24 13.78 -6.63
CA ALA A 348 -6.20 12.72 -7.64
C ALA A 348 -7.42 12.82 -8.56
N GLN A 349 -7.21 12.78 -9.88
CA GLN A 349 -8.31 12.56 -10.83
C GLN A 349 -8.66 11.07 -10.77
N SER A 350 -9.85 10.74 -10.26
CA SER A 350 -10.33 9.36 -10.31
C SER A 350 -10.59 8.96 -11.77
N THR A 351 -9.71 8.16 -12.36
CA THR A 351 -9.97 7.46 -13.62
C THR A 351 -10.91 6.27 -13.34
N GLY A 352 -12.18 6.58 -13.10
CA GLY A 352 -13.24 5.59 -12.94
C GLY A 352 -13.56 4.92 -14.28
N GLN A 353 -12.92 3.79 -14.59
CA GLN A 353 -13.33 2.93 -15.69
C GLN A 353 -14.35 1.91 -15.17
N SER A 354 -15.60 2.07 -15.62
CA SER A 354 -16.68 1.11 -15.41
C SER A 354 -16.54 -0.03 -16.43
N SER A 355 -16.27 -1.24 -15.94
CA SER A 355 -16.36 -2.45 -16.77
C SER A 355 -17.78 -3.03 -16.65
N GLY A 356 -18.52 -2.87 -17.74
CA GLY A 356 -19.85 -3.46 -17.93
C GLY A 356 -19.81 -4.98 -18.02
N GLY A 357 -20.91 -5.60 -17.59
CA GLY A 357 -21.10 -7.03 -17.54
C GLY A 357 -21.42 -7.70 -18.88
N GLY A 358 -21.33 -9.02 -18.83
CA GLY A 358 -21.65 -9.99 -19.89
C GLY A 358 -20.73 -11.19 -19.67
N GLY A 359 -21.15 -12.44 -19.63
CA GLY A 359 -22.42 -13.11 -19.85
C GLY A 359 -22.15 -14.61 -19.61
N VAL A 360 -23.19 -15.32 -19.22
CA VAL A 360 -23.26 -16.75 -18.91
C VAL A 360 -22.76 -17.65 -20.05
N MET A 361 -22.00 -18.71 -19.74
CA MET A 361 -22.12 -20.05 -20.35
C MET A 361 -21.48 -21.12 -19.47
N THR A 362 -22.30 -22.03 -18.95
CA THR A 362 -21.91 -23.39 -18.52
C THR A 362 -21.82 -24.31 -19.74
N PRO A 363 -21.05 -25.41 -19.65
CA PRO A 363 -21.75 -26.69 -19.58
C PRO A 363 -21.13 -27.72 -18.62
N GLN A 364 -22.01 -28.64 -18.20
CA GLN A 364 -21.72 -29.92 -17.57
C GLN A 364 -20.84 -30.82 -18.46
N SER A 365 -19.98 -31.64 -17.87
CA SER A 365 -20.17 -33.11 -17.86
C SER A 365 -19.00 -33.88 -17.23
N THR A 366 -19.40 -34.83 -16.36
CA THR A 366 -18.86 -36.18 -16.12
C THR A 366 -17.36 -36.47 -16.17
N GLY A 367 -16.83 -36.98 -15.04
CA GLY A 367 -15.54 -37.66 -14.98
C GLY A 367 -15.34 -38.41 -13.67
N SER A 368 -15.94 -39.59 -13.56
CA SER A 368 -15.68 -40.61 -12.55
C SER A 368 -14.24 -41.14 -12.59
N GLY A 369 -13.59 -41.27 -11.45
CA GLY A 369 -12.31 -41.98 -11.33
C GLY A 369 -11.84 -42.07 -9.88
N GLY A 370 -12.18 -43.17 -9.21
CA GLY A 370 -11.63 -43.53 -7.91
C GLY A 370 -10.38 -44.40 -8.04
N PHE A 371 -9.42 -44.20 -7.14
CA PHE A 371 -8.35 -45.09 -6.66
C PHE A 371 -7.78 -44.37 -5.42
N GLY A 372 -7.55 -44.91 -4.23
CA GLY A 372 -7.32 -46.29 -3.81
C GLY A 372 -5.91 -46.40 -3.21
N GLY A 373 -5.80 -46.45 -1.87
CA GLY A 373 -4.58 -46.82 -1.12
C GLY A 373 -3.62 -45.67 -0.83
N GLY A 374 -2.90 -45.61 0.28
CA GLY A 374 -2.66 -46.56 1.36
C GLY A 374 -1.53 -46.00 2.25
N MET A 375 -1.56 -46.36 3.52
CA MET A 375 -0.63 -45.95 4.58
C MET A 375 0.84 -46.21 4.26
N ARG A 376 1.72 -45.29 4.66
CA ARG A 376 2.74 -45.50 5.69
C ARG A 376 3.29 -44.19 6.20
#